data_AF-A0A519H6D1-F1
#
_entry.id   AF-A0A519H6D1-F1
#
_cell.length_a   1.000
_cell.length_b   1.000
_cell.length_c   1.000
_cell.angle_alpha   90.00
_cell.angle_beta   90.00
_cell.angle_gamma   90.00
#
_symmetry.space_group_name_H-M   'P 1'
#
loop_
_entity.id
_entity.type
_entity.pdbx_description
1 polymer ?
#
loop_
_entity_poly.entity_id
_entity_poly.type
_entity_poly.pdbx_seq_one_letter_code
_entity_poly.pdbx_strand_id
1 'polypeptide(L)'
;VFAPWESDQAIVAEQPAPSASQAFWALAPVEREVVDDNGMPMFTVGPTAWALVIEDRGDTFVVRHEDGRVGYLTDVSGVTRG
;
A
#
# COMPACT_ATOMS: atom_id res chain seq x y z
N VAL A 1 6.45 51.35 9.51
CA VAL A 1 6.48 50.12 10.33
C VAL A 1 5.14 49.42 10.17
N PHE A 2 5.13 48.08 10.20
CA PHE A 2 4.06 47.12 9.79
C PHE A 2 4.12 46.65 8.33
N ALA A 3 4.91 45.58 8.13
CA ALA A 3 4.87 44.60 7.04
C ALA A 3 3.65 43.65 7.24
N PRO A 4 3.37 42.54 6.50
CA PRO A 4 4.28 41.79 5.61
C PRO A 4 3.62 41.03 4.43
N TRP A 5 4.46 40.32 3.65
CA TRP A 5 4.15 39.15 2.78
C TRP A 5 3.04 39.31 1.72
N GLU A 6 3.43 39.81 0.54
CA GLU A 6 2.74 39.38 -0.68
C GLU A 6 2.94 37.87 -0.81
N SER A 7 1.80 37.19 -0.82
CA SER A 7 1.67 35.75 -0.86
C SER A 7 2.32 35.19 -2.13
N ASP A 8 3.53 34.63 -1.99
CA ASP A 8 3.99 33.58 -2.89
C ASP A 8 3.15 32.34 -2.62
N GLN A 9 1.90 32.37 -3.08
CA GLN A 9 1.10 31.17 -3.29
C GLN A 9 1.64 30.55 -4.57
N ALA A 10 2.85 29.98 -4.49
CA ALA A 10 3.24 28.92 -5.38
C ALA A 10 2.23 27.80 -5.13
N ILE A 11 1.18 27.82 -5.95
CA ILE A 11 0.24 26.72 -6.11
C ILE A 11 1.13 25.53 -6.45
N VAL A 12 1.38 24.68 -5.45
CA VAL A 12 1.96 23.37 -5.69
C VAL A 12 0.91 22.69 -6.55
N ALA A 13 1.16 22.69 -7.86
CA ALA A 13 0.36 21.95 -8.79
C ALA A 13 0.33 20.52 -8.25
N GLU A 14 -0.85 20.07 -7.78
CA GLU A 14 -1.15 18.66 -7.65
C GLU A 14 -0.88 18.06 -9.04
N GLN A 15 0.36 17.60 -9.25
CA GLN A 15 0.68 16.71 -10.35
C GLN A 15 -0.34 15.58 -10.25
N PRO A 16 -1.07 15.23 -11.31
CA PRO A 16 -1.92 14.06 -11.29
C PRO A 16 -0.99 12.88 -11.00
N ALA A 17 -0.96 12.44 -9.73
CA ALA A 17 -0.24 11.26 -9.32
C ALA A 17 -0.75 10.14 -10.24
N PRO A 18 0.13 9.40 -10.92
CA PRO A 18 -0.27 8.39 -11.89
C PRO A 18 -1.19 7.41 -11.18
N SER A 19 -2.51 7.48 -11.43
CA SER A 19 -3.60 6.81 -10.70
C SER A 19 -3.08 5.87 -9.64
N ALA A 20 -2.57 6.44 -8.54
CA ALA A 20 -1.84 5.65 -7.57
C ALA A 20 -2.90 4.75 -6.96
N SER A 21 -2.78 3.45 -7.18
CA SER A 21 -3.60 2.45 -6.51
C SER A 21 -3.63 2.84 -5.04
N GLN A 22 -4.81 3.22 -4.55
CA GLN A 22 -4.93 3.80 -3.22
C GLN A 22 -4.53 2.73 -2.20
N ALA A 23 -3.65 3.08 -1.26
CA ALA A 23 -3.28 2.14 -0.21
C ALA A 23 -4.50 1.83 0.67
N PHE A 24 -4.65 0.56 1.05
CA PHE A 24 -5.73 0.10 1.92
C PHE A 24 -5.24 -1.03 2.83
N TRP A 25 -5.97 -1.25 3.92
CA TRP A 25 -5.68 -2.36 4.82
C TRP A 25 -6.45 -3.60 4.37
N ALA A 26 -5.74 -4.72 4.27
CA ALA A 26 -6.26 -5.99 3.84
C ALA A 26 -6.16 -7.03 4.95
N LEU A 27 -7.25 -7.75 5.23
CA LEU A 27 -7.28 -8.87 6.16
C LEU A 27 -7.56 -10.16 5.39
N ALA A 28 -6.60 -11.09 5.41
CA ALA A 28 -6.80 -12.42 4.83
C ALA A 28 -7.65 -13.29 5.77
N PRO A 29 -8.57 -14.14 5.28
CA PRO A 29 -9.40 -15.00 6.14
C PRO A 29 -8.68 -16.25 6.65
N VAL A 30 -7.55 -16.60 6.03
CA VAL A 30 -6.67 -17.71 6.43
C VAL A 30 -5.22 -17.23 6.33
N GLU A 31 -4.29 -18.06 6.79
CA GLU A 31 -2.87 -17.78 6.69
C GLU A 31 -2.41 -17.71 5.21
N ARG A 32 -1.72 -16.63 4.83
CA ARG A 32 -1.24 -16.40 3.46
C ARG A 32 0.21 -15.98 3.43
N GLU A 33 0.97 -16.57 2.52
CA GLU A 33 2.35 -16.19 2.29
C GLU A 33 2.41 -14.95 1.41
N VAL A 34 3.26 -14.02 1.83
CA VAL A 34 3.71 -12.89 1.01
C VAL A 34 5.07 -13.25 0.46
N VAL A 35 5.18 -13.22 -0.86
CA VAL A 35 6.39 -13.63 -1.59
C VAL A 35 7.16 -12.41 -2.10
N ASP A 36 8.45 -12.55 -2.35
CA ASP A 36 9.22 -11.52 -3.06
C ASP A 36 9.06 -11.62 -4.59
N ASP A 37 9.80 -10.79 -5.33
CA ASP A 37 9.78 -10.73 -6.80
C ASP A 37 10.19 -12.06 -7.48
N ASN A 38 11.02 -12.86 -6.81
CA ASN A 38 11.42 -14.21 -7.22
C ASN A 38 10.42 -15.30 -6.78
N GLY A 39 9.35 -14.93 -6.08
CA GLY A 39 8.34 -15.86 -5.57
C GLY A 39 8.75 -16.63 -4.32
N MET A 40 9.85 -16.26 -3.63
CA MET A 40 10.20 -16.91 -2.37
C MET A 40 9.39 -16.30 -1.21
N PRO A 41 8.96 -17.12 -0.22
CA PRO A 41 8.26 -16.61 0.94
C PRO A 41 9.11 -15.62 1.74
N MET A 42 8.60 -14.40 1.96
CA MET A 42 9.22 -13.39 2.82
C MET A 42 8.61 -13.40 4.22
N PHE A 43 7.29 -13.36 4.31
CA PHE A 43 6.55 -13.36 5.58
C PHE A 43 5.13 -13.88 5.36
N THR A 44 4.42 -14.10 6.46
CA THR A 44 3.08 -14.67 6.43
C THR A 44 2.08 -13.71 7.08
N VAL A 45 0.95 -13.50 6.43
CA VAL A 45 -0.18 -12.73 6.94
C VAL A 45 -1.21 -13.72 7.47
N GLY A 46 -1.38 -13.72 8.80
CA GLY A 46 -2.39 -14.53 9.46
C GLY A 46 -3.80 -13.93 9.40
N PRO A 47 -4.83 -14.69 9.81
CA PRO A 47 -6.23 -14.25 9.76
C PRO A 47 -6.60 -13.10 10.71
N THR A 48 -5.67 -12.71 11.58
CA THR A 48 -5.81 -11.62 12.55
C THR A 48 -4.89 -10.44 12.26
N ALA A 49 -4.07 -10.52 11.20
CA ALA A 49 -3.07 -9.53 10.87
C ALA A 49 -3.51 -8.70 9.66
N TRP A 50 -3.54 -7.38 9.83
CA TRP A 50 -3.82 -6.45 8.74
C TRP A 50 -2.55 -6.19 7.93
N ALA A 51 -2.62 -6.44 6.63
CA ALA A 51 -1.57 -6.18 5.67
C ALA A 51 -1.80 -4.85 4.95
N LEU A 52 -0.78 -4.00 4.87
CA LEU A 52 -0.89 -2.73 4.14
C LEU A 52 -0.70 -2.97 2.66
N VAL A 53 -1.78 -2.96 1.88
CA VAL A 53 -1.70 -3.00 0.43
C VAL A 53 -1.41 -1.60 -0.09
N ILE A 54 -0.37 -1.47 -0.90
CA ILE A 54 0.03 -0.21 -1.55
C ILE A 54 -0.33 -0.20 -3.03
N GLU A 55 -0.54 -1.38 -3.64
CA GLU A 55 -0.96 -1.50 -5.03
C GLU A 55 -1.83 -2.76 -5.22
N ASP A 56 -2.94 -2.60 -5.93
CA ASP A 56 -3.87 -3.66 -6.32
C ASP A 56 -3.65 -3.98 -7.80
N ARG A 57 -3.26 -5.23 -8.10
CA ARG A 57 -3.07 -5.72 -9.48
C ARG A 57 -4.23 -6.61 -9.96
N GLY A 58 -5.37 -6.59 -9.28
CA GLY A 58 -6.48 -7.52 -9.51
C GLY A 58 -6.25 -8.88 -8.86
N ASP A 59 -5.29 -9.66 -9.36
CA ASP A 59 -5.02 -11.05 -8.92
C ASP A 59 -3.88 -11.14 -7.89
N THR A 60 -3.22 -10.03 -7.57
CA THR A 60 -2.11 -9.98 -6.61
C THR A 60 -2.10 -8.61 -5.94
N PHE A 61 -1.88 -8.59 -4.64
CA PHE A 61 -1.69 -7.34 -3.90
C PHE A 61 -0.23 -7.12 -3.57
N VAL A 62 0.22 -5.89 -3.79
CA VAL A 62 1.54 -5.44 -3.36
C VAL A 62 1.40 -4.96 -1.92
N VAL A 63 1.99 -5.69 -1.00
CA VAL A 63 1.91 -5.44 0.44
C VAL A 63 3.22 -4.83 0.91
N ARG A 64 3.13 -3.75 1.69
CA ARG A 64 4.26 -3.17 2.39
C ARG A 64 4.36 -3.76 3.80
N HIS A 65 5.50 -4.34 4.11
CA HIS A 65 5.85 -4.82 5.45
C HIS A 65 6.29 -3.65 6.36
N GLU A 66 6.19 -3.83 7.68
CA GLU A 66 6.56 -2.80 8.65
C GLU A 66 8.06 -2.42 8.63
N ASP A 67 8.92 -3.35 8.20
CA ASP A 67 10.36 -3.08 8.01
C ASP A 67 10.66 -2.22 6.76
N GLY A 68 9.64 -1.94 5.94
CA GLY A 68 9.73 -1.13 4.74
C GLY A 68 9.92 -1.92 3.45
N ARG A 69 10.12 -3.25 3.51
CA ARG A 69 10.12 -4.10 2.32
C ARG A 69 8.73 -4.22 1.73
N VAL A 70 8.69 -4.57 0.46
CA VAL A 70 7.46 -4.84 -0.28
C VAL A 70 7.50 -6.29 -0.73
N GLY A 71 6.35 -6.96 -0.60
CA GLY A 71 6.13 -8.29 -1.13
C GLY A 71 4.78 -8.39 -1.81
N TYR A 72 4.51 -9.56 -2.37
CA TYR A 72 3.36 -9.86 -3.19
C TYR A 72 2.50 -10.90 -2.52
N LEU A 73 1.26 -10.54 -2.22
CA LEU A 73 0.22 -11.45 -1.79
C LEU A 73 -0.49 -11.97 -3.03
N THR A 74 -0.16 -13.18 -3.45
CA THR A 74 -0.70 -13.81 -4.68
C THR A 74 -2.08 -14.42 -4.48
N ASP A 75 -2.41 -14.85 -3.27
CA ASP A 75 -3.75 -15.36 -2.94
C ASP A 75 -4.59 -14.29 -2.24
N VAL A 76 -5.35 -13.55 -3.04
CA VAL A 76 -6.22 -12.45 -2.62
C VAL A 76 -7.68 -12.88 -2.39
N SER A 77 -7.93 -14.19 -2.45
CA SER A 77 -9.28 -14.77 -2.35
C SER A 77 -9.88 -14.55 -0.96
N GLY A 78 -11.04 -13.88 -0.92
CA GLY A 78 -11.81 -13.65 0.31
C GLY A 78 -11.20 -12.59 1.25
N VAL A 79 -10.23 -11.79 0.79
CA VAL A 79 -9.63 -10.73 1.58
C VAL A 79 -10.66 -9.62 1.88
N THR A 80 -10.71 -9.20 3.14
CA THR A 80 -11.51 -8.04 3.58
C THR A 80 -10.68 -6.77 3.42
N ARG A 81 -11.25 -5.73 2.81
CA ARG A 81 -10.62 -4.41 2.62
C ARG A 81 -11.22 -3.39 3.57
N GLY A 82 -10.38 -2.55 4.18
CA GLY A 82 -10.77 -1.50 5.13
C GLY A 82 -10.11 -0.15 4.82
#